data_AF-A0A443S3B0-F1
#
_entry.id   AF-A0A443S3B0-F1
#
_cell.length_a   1.000
_cell.length_b   1.000
_cell.length_c   1.000
_cell.angle_alpha   90.00
_cell.angle_beta   90.00
_cell.angle_gamma   90.00
#
_symmetry.space_group_name_H-M   'P 1'
#
loop_
_entity.id
_entity.type
_entity.pdbx_description
1 polymer ?
#
loop_
_entity_poly.entity_id
_entity_poly.type
_entity_poly.pdbx_seq_one_letter_code
_entity_poly.pdbx_strand_id
1 'polypeptide(L)'
;MVKFWDIPMVTAGALASDFTAPKTPESEYYLLTRTGLSFDEVSLFLSKLFRKFNWSSVLVFYDSMARREIMKEHYCSLFAKALIDKLRLQSFSVYYNKIDLNLSDENEIKR
;
A
#
# COMPACT_ATOMS: atom_id res chain seq x y z
N MET A 1 2.62 -2.66 20.76
CA MET A 1 3.17 -3.90 21.37
C MET A 1 4.68 -3.85 21.51
N VAL A 2 5.46 -3.66 20.43
CA VAL A 2 6.94 -3.58 20.46
C VAL A 2 7.47 -2.52 21.45
N LYS A 3 6.94 -1.30 21.38
CA LYS A 3 7.23 -0.19 22.32
C LYS A 3 6.91 -0.50 23.79
N PHE A 4 5.84 -1.26 24.06
CA PHE A 4 5.42 -1.54 25.44
C PHE A 4 6.39 -2.48 26.17
N TRP A 5 6.95 -3.44 25.44
CA TRP A 5 7.87 -4.43 25.98
C TRP A 5 9.35 -4.02 25.84
N ASP A 6 9.64 -2.92 25.16
CA ASP A 6 10.99 -2.44 24.86
C ASP A 6 11.89 -3.48 24.17
N ILE A 7 11.32 -4.25 23.23
CA ILE A 7 12.03 -5.28 22.47
C ILE A 7 12.14 -4.84 21.01
N PRO A 8 13.32 -4.78 20.39
CA PRO A 8 13.43 -4.45 18.97
C PRO A 8 12.78 -5.49 18.08
N MET A 9 12.05 -5.05 17.05
CA MET A 9 11.44 -5.92 16.03
C MET A 9 12.07 -5.65 14.67
N VAL A 10 12.58 -6.70 14.04
CA VAL A 10 13.08 -6.68 12.65
C VAL A 10 12.18 -7.52 11.77
N THR A 11 11.70 -6.97 10.65
CA THR A 11 10.78 -7.67 9.75
C THR A 11 10.99 -7.30 8.28
N ALA A 12 10.72 -8.24 7.37
CA ALA A 12 10.64 -7.94 5.93
C ALA A 12 9.25 -7.42 5.50
N GLY A 13 8.26 -7.46 6.40
CA GLY A 13 6.89 -6.98 6.18
C GLY A 13 6.68 -5.54 6.65
N ALA A 14 5.53 -5.27 7.27
CA ALA A 14 5.14 -3.94 7.74
C ALA A 14 5.19 -2.87 6.60
N LEU A 15 4.66 -3.22 5.44
CA LEU A 15 4.83 -2.45 4.20
C LEU A 15 4.03 -1.14 4.15
N ALA A 16 3.00 -1.02 4.98
CA ALA A 16 2.11 0.14 5.03
C ALA A 16 2.85 1.43 5.45
N SER A 17 2.31 2.57 5.04
CA SER A 17 2.91 3.89 5.26
C SER A 17 3.06 4.25 6.75
N ASP A 18 2.18 3.74 7.62
CA ASP A 18 2.19 4.04 9.06
C ASP A 18 3.49 3.59 9.75
N PHE A 19 4.17 2.57 9.20
CA PHE A 19 5.43 2.06 9.72
C PHE A 19 6.66 2.89 9.32
N THR A 20 6.48 3.86 8.42
CA THR A 20 7.52 4.79 7.94
C THR A 20 7.66 6.02 8.86
N ALA A 21 6.80 6.16 9.88
CA ALA A 21 6.86 7.27 10.83
C ALA A 21 8.25 7.42 11.51
N PRO A 22 8.63 8.65 11.92
CA PRO A 22 9.89 8.92 12.61
C PRO A 22 10.15 7.97 13.78
N LYS A 23 11.41 7.55 13.95
CA LYS A 23 11.83 6.59 14.98
C LYS A 23 12.22 7.30 16.27
N THR A 24 11.30 8.09 16.82
CA THR A 24 11.47 8.76 18.12
C THR A 24 10.80 7.95 19.23
N PRO A 25 11.27 7.98 20.49
CA PRO A 25 10.68 7.20 21.59
C PRO A 25 9.17 7.42 21.81
N GLU A 26 8.65 8.57 21.40
CA GLU A 26 7.23 8.93 21.48
C GLU A 26 6.40 8.18 20.43
N SER A 27 6.98 7.83 19.29
CA SER A 27 6.32 7.18 18.17
C SER A 27 5.97 5.72 18.45
N GLU A 28 4.87 5.21 17.90
CA GLU A 28 4.38 3.84 18.19
C GLU A 28 5.36 2.74 17.72
N TYR A 29 6.02 2.97 16.58
CA TYR A 29 6.83 1.98 15.86
C TYR A 29 8.34 2.31 15.84
N TYR A 30 8.86 2.99 16.88
CA TYR A 30 10.27 3.42 16.92
C TYR A 30 11.28 2.27 17.01
N LEU A 31 10.88 1.15 17.63
CA LEU A 31 11.66 -0.09 17.74
C LEU A 31 11.47 -1.05 16.56
N LEU A 32 10.69 -0.67 15.55
CA LEU A 32 10.42 -1.49 14.37
C LEU A 32 11.36 -1.09 13.23
N THR A 33 12.23 -2.03 12.85
CA THR A 33 13.11 -1.92 11.68
C THR A 33 12.58 -2.83 10.58
N ARG A 34 12.42 -2.27 9.38
CA ARG A 34 12.05 -3.04 8.19
C ARG A 34 13.28 -3.29 7.35
N THR A 35 13.42 -4.51 6.84
CA THR A 35 14.47 -4.89 5.88
C THR A 35 13.92 -5.08 4.47
N GLY A 36 12.60 -5.05 4.30
CA GLY A 36 11.90 -5.15 3.02
C GLY A 36 11.52 -3.79 2.42
N LEU A 37 10.79 -3.85 1.31
CA LEU A 37 10.25 -2.68 0.63
C LEU A 37 9.16 -1.98 1.46
N SER A 38 8.86 -0.73 1.13
CA SER A 38 7.65 -0.06 1.61
C SER A 38 6.73 0.32 0.46
N PHE A 39 5.42 0.38 0.71
CA PHE A 39 4.46 0.86 -0.29
C PHE A 39 4.74 2.30 -0.71
N ASP A 40 5.27 3.13 0.19
CA ASP A 40 5.66 4.52 -0.11
C ASP A 40 6.83 4.59 -1.11
N GLU A 41 7.83 3.74 -0.97
CA GLU A 41 8.99 3.68 -1.87
C GLU A 41 8.60 3.14 -3.24
N VAL A 42 7.77 2.10 -3.29
CA VAL A 42 7.23 1.60 -4.57
C VAL A 42 6.39 2.68 -5.25
N SER A 43 5.58 3.42 -4.49
CA SER A 43 4.78 4.54 -5.02
C SER A 43 5.66 5.68 -5.54
N LEU A 44 6.74 6.01 -4.84
CA LEU A 44 7.73 7.00 -5.30
C LEU A 44 8.43 6.54 -6.57
N PHE A 45 8.77 5.26 -6.68
CA PHE A 45 9.36 4.69 -7.89
C PHE A 45 8.39 4.82 -9.07
N LEU A 46 7.14 4.40 -8.91
CA LEU A 46 6.12 4.50 -9.96
C LEU A 46 5.87 5.94 -10.37
N SER A 47 5.82 6.87 -9.42
CA SER A 47 5.59 8.28 -9.76
C SER A 47 6.75 8.88 -10.57
N LYS A 48 8.01 8.52 -10.25
CA LYS A 48 9.18 8.87 -11.04
C LYS A 48 9.15 8.24 -12.44
N LEU A 49 8.71 6.98 -12.53
CA LEU A 49 8.55 6.27 -13.79
C LEU A 49 7.53 6.98 -14.69
N PHE A 50 6.35 7.33 -14.16
CA PHE A 50 5.31 8.02 -14.90
C PHE A 50 5.78 9.39 -15.41
N ARG A 51 6.51 10.13 -14.57
CA ARG A 51 7.14 11.41 -15.00
C ARG A 51 8.14 11.22 -16.12
N LYS A 52 8.97 10.17 -16.06
CA LYS A 52 9.95 9.87 -17.12
C LYS A 52 9.27 9.64 -18.49
N PHE A 53 8.05 9.10 -18.50
CA PHE A 53 7.28 8.86 -19.71
C PHE A 53 6.23 9.94 -20.00
N ASN A 54 6.27 11.09 -19.30
CA ASN A 54 5.33 12.19 -19.45
C ASN A 54 3.85 11.80 -19.25
N TRP A 55 3.58 10.78 -18.44
CA TRP A 55 2.21 10.46 -18.04
C TRP A 55 1.76 11.42 -16.94
N SER A 56 0.53 11.91 -17.03
CA SER A 56 -0.05 12.88 -16.07
C SER A 56 -1.39 12.43 -15.50
N SER A 57 -2.02 11.41 -16.09
CA SER A 57 -3.30 10.85 -15.66
C SER A 57 -3.17 9.35 -15.43
N VAL A 58 -3.67 8.87 -14.30
CA VAL A 58 -3.54 7.47 -13.86
C VAL A 58 -4.89 6.96 -13.38
N LEU A 59 -5.29 5.78 -13.85
CA LEU A 59 -6.46 5.05 -13.36
C LEU A 59 -5.98 3.81 -12.61
N VAL A 60 -6.31 3.73 -11.32
CA VAL A 60 -5.89 2.66 -10.42
C VAL A 60 -7.04 1.68 -10.20
N PHE A 61 -6.88 0.44 -10.67
CA PHE A 61 -7.78 -0.66 -10.35
C PHE A 61 -7.13 -1.59 -9.34
N TYR A 62 -7.87 -1.98 -8.30
CA TYR A 62 -7.39 -2.96 -7.33
C TYR A 62 -8.54 -3.80 -6.78
N ASP A 63 -8.24 -5.05 -6.44
CA ASP A 63 -9.13 -5.92 -5.67
C ASP A 63 -8.64 -6.03 -4.23
N SER A 64 -9.51 -5.70 -3.27
CA SER A 64 -9.17 -5.72 -1.84
C SER A 64 -8.93 -7.12 -1.28
N MET A 65 -9.41 -8.16 -1.97
CA MET A 65 -9.40 -9.57 -1.57
C MET A 65 -8.43 -10.42 -2.38
N ALA A 66 -7.69 -9.82 -3.33
CA ALA A 66 -6.78 -10.53 -4.23
C ALA A 66 -5.56 -11.17 -3.53
N ARG A 67 -5.29 -10.83 -2.27
CA ARG A 67 -4.11 -11.28 -1.50
C ARG A 67 -4.46 -11.88 -0.15
N ARG A 68 -5.55 -12.65 -0.09
CA ARG A 68 -6.05 -13.29 1.15
C ARG A 68 -5.02 -14.20 1.82
N GLU A 69 -4.11 -14.78 1.04
CA GLU A 69 -3.00 -15.61 1.51
C GLU A 69 -1.96 -14.83 2.32
N ILE A 70 -1.85 -13.51 2.11
CA ILE A 70 -0.90 -12.64 2.80
C ILE A 70 -1.58 -11.90 3.95
N MET A 71 -2.75 -11.33 3.67
CA MET A 71 -3.54 -10.58 4.64
C MET A 71 -5.02 -10.76 4.32
N LYS A 72 -5.82 -11.07 5.34
CA LYS A 72 -7.24 -11.38 5.18
C LYS A 72 -7.97 -10.35 4.32
N GLU A 73 -7.70 -9.05 4.53
CA GLU A 73 -8.29 -7.95 3.78
C GLU A 73 -7.27 -6.82 3.56
N HIS A 74 -7.54 -5.94 2.60
CA HIS A 74 -6.91 -4.62 2.42
C HIS A 74 -5.47 -4.55 1.91
N TYR A 75 -4.78 -5.65 1.60
CA TYR A 75 -3.36 -5.57 1.17
C TYR A 75 -3.18 -4.64 -0.04
N CYS A 76 -3.93 -4.90 -1.11
CA CYS A 76 -3.92 -4.07 -2.31
C CYS A 76 -4.52 -2.68 -2.04
N SER A 77 -5.46 -2.56 -1.08
CA SER A 77 -6.05 -1.27 -0.71
C SER A 77 -5.04 -0.35 -0.02
N LEU A 78 -4.18 -0.89 0.84
CA LEU A 78 -3.09 -0.15 1.47
C LEU A 78 -2.06 0.32 0.44
N PHE A 79 -1.69 -0.53 -0.51
CA PHE A 79 -0.79 -0.13 -1.59
C PHE A 79 -1.44 0.92 -2.52
N ALA A 80 -2.68 0.71 -2.94
CA ALA A 80 -3.42 1.66 -3.76
C ALA A 80 -3.53 3.03 -3.07
N LYS A 81 -3.82 3.04 -1.77
CA LYS A 81 -3.85 4.28 -0.97
C LYS A 81 -2.49 4.99 -1.02
N ALA A 82 -1.39 4.29 -0.71
CA ALA A 82 -0.05 4.88 -0.75
C ALA A 82 0.30 5.45 -2.14
N LEU A 83 -0.07 4.75 -3.20
CA LEU A 83 0.15 5.20 -4.59
C LEU A 83 -0.67 6.44 -4.91
N ILE A 84 -1.97 6.41 -4.62
CA ILE A 84 -2.89 7.53 -4.88
C ILE A 84 -2.44 8.77 -4.12
N ASP A 85 -2.09 8.64 -2.84
CA ASP A 85 -1.61 9.74 -2.02
C ASP A 85 -0.31 10.32 -2.61
N LYS A 86 0.62 9.46 -3.03
CA LYS A 86 1.88 9.91 -3.65
C LYS A 86 1.67 10.64 -4.97
N LEU A 87 0.78 10.14 -5.83
CA LEU A 87 0.47 10.73 -7.13
C LEU A 87 -0.26 12.06 -6.96
N ARG A 88 -1.21 12.16 -6.02
CA ARG A 88 -1.91 13.41 -5.69
C ARG A 88 -0.96 14.50 -5.21
N LEU A 89 -0.01 14.15 -4.33
CA LEU A 89 1.04 15.09 -3.89
C LEU A 89 1.93 15.60 -5.03
N GLN A 90 1.96 14.90 -6.16
CA GLN A 90 2.75 15.24 -7.33
C GLN A 90 1.94 15.82 -8.49
N SER A 91 0.69 16.22 -8.23
CA SER A 91 -0.23 16.86 -9.17
C SER A 91 -0.65 16.00 -10.37
N PHE A 92 -0.72 14.68 -10.19
CA PHE A 92 -1.33 13.79 -11.18
C PHE A 92 -2.86 13.80 -11.08
N SER A 93 -3.54 13.64 -12.22
CA SER A 93 -4.97 13.32 -12.25
C SER A 93 -5.16 11.85 -11.94
N VAL A 94 -5.72 11.52 -10.77
CA VAL A 94 -5.85 10.14 -10.30
C VAL A 94 -7.31 9.74 -10.17
N TYR A 95 -7.68 8.68 -10.87
CA TYR A 95 -8.96 8.00 -10.73
C TYR A 95 -8.69 6.61 -10.13
N TYR A 96 -9.64 6.07 -9.37
CA TYR A 96 -9.49 4.72 -8.83
C TYR A 96 -10.82 4.01 -8.77
N ASN A 97 -10.78 2.68 -8.89
CA ASN A 97 -11.94 1.83 -8.72
C ASN A 97 -11.54 0.54 -8.01
N LYS A 98 -12.32 0.18 -6.99
CA LYS A 98 -12.19 -1.08 -6.28
C LYS A 98 -13.02 -2.12 -7.04
N ILE A 99 -12.38 -3.21 -7.45
CA ILE A 99 -13.04 -4.34 -8.11
C ILE A 99 -13.20 -5.47 -7.08
N ASP A 100 -14.38 -6.10 -7.02
CA ASP A 100 -14.58 -7.34 -6.25
C ASP A 100 -14.73 -8.50 -7.24
N LEU A 101 -13.63 -9.21 -7.53
CA LEU A 101 -13.60 -10.30 -8.53
C LEU A 101 -14.40 -11.54 -8.09
N ASN A 102 -14.63 -11.71 -6.78
CA ASN A 102 -15.45 -12.82 -6.28
C ASN A 102 -16.95 -12.66 -6.59
N LEU A 103 -17.41 -11.44 -6.89
CA LEU A 103 -18.80 -11.19 -7.28
C LEU A 103 -19.04 -11.38 -8.78
N SER A 104 -17.99 -11.41 -9.61
CA SER A 104 -18.12 -11.74 -11.04
C SER A 104 -18.32 -13.23 -11.28
N ASP A 105 -17.71 -14.11 -10.47
CA ASP A 105 -17.81 -15.56 -10.65
C ASP A 105 -19.19 -16.12 -10.26
N GLU A 106 -19.88 -15.53 -9.26
CA GLU A 106 -21.24 -15.96 -8.87
C GLU A 106 -22.30 -15.69 -9.96
N ASN A 107 -22.03 -14.77 -10.88
CA ASN A 107 -22.96 -14.42 -11.95
C ASN A 107 -22.81 -15.30 -13.20
N GLU A 108 -21.71 -16.03 -13.36
CA GLU A 108 -21.55 -17.01 -14.46
C GLU A 108 -22.16 -18.39 -14.14
N ILE A 109 -22.33 -18.73 -12.85
CA ILE A 109 -22.91 -20.03 -12.44
C ILE A 109 -24.46 -20.01 -12.47
N LYS A 110 -25.09 -18.84 -12.63
CA LYS A 110 -26.55 -18.66 -12.64
C LYS A 110 -27.17 -18.48 -14.04
N ARG A 111 -26.52 -18.95 -15.10
CA ARG A 111 -27.04 -18.83 -16.48
C ARG A 111 -27.20 -20.17 -17.18
#